data_AF-A0A2K0WB08-F1
#
_entry.id   AF-A0A2K0WB08-F1
#
_cell.length_a   1.000
_cell.length_b   1.000
_cell.length_c   1.000
_cell.angle_alpha   90.00
_cell.angle_beta   90.00
_cell.angle_gamma   90.00
#
_symmetry.space_group_name_H-M   'P 1'
#
loop_
_entity.id
_entity.type
_entity.pdbx_description
1 polymer ?
#
loop_
_entity_poly.entity_id
_entity_poly.type
_entity_poly.pdbx_seq_one_letter_code
_entity_poly.pdbx_strand_id
1 'polypeptide(L)'
;MVRYQQSERDPATRNLFKNRITTLKGFREVLEDSYFLALDTEHVAITSSSDRVLHQVGLAFTKTLESRHPPCPPRERGMMRPVRRLYHFVEDNNMEVLTFNIDTSQELGDGVLRAGGLQGMPIRRPHRFGEERSLYIENLEPFVVEFLSNLPRDKKLVLVGFGMGADWTYLSTNFPAAIPFFSAWIDLGDIVVDITSSPASRYPSL
;
A
#
# COMPACT_ATOMS: atom_id res chain seq x y z
N MET A 1 8.60 -15.49 -0.73
CA MET A 1 8.72 -14.02 -0.83
C MET A 1 9.94 -13.69 -1.67
N VAL A 2 9.75 -12.85 -2.68
CA VAL A 2 10.78 -12.33 -3.58
C VAL A 2 11.68 -11.39 -2.78
N ARG A 3 13.00 -11.52 -2.93
CA ARG A 3 13.95 -10.55 -2.36
C ARG A 3 14.00 -9.32 -3.26
N TYR A 4 14.11 -8.12 -2.72
CA TYR A 4 14.28 -6.88 -3.53
C TYR A 4 15.34 -7.00 -4.65
N GLN A 5 16.43 -7.74 -4.39
CA GLN A 5 17.47 -8.04 -5.39
C GLN A 5 16.97 -8.80 -6.63
N GLN A 6 15.89 -9.57 -6.53
CA GLN A 6 15.26 -10.26 -7.65
C GLN A 6 14.40 -9.27 -8.46
N SER A 7 13.63 -8.40 -7.80
CA SER A 7 12.84 -7.35 -8.46
C SER A 7 13.70 -6.32 -9.22
N GLU A 8 14.95 -6.11 -8.79
CA GLU A 8 15.93 -5.29 -9.52
C GLU A 8 16.41 -5.93 -10.83
N ARG A 9 16.35 -7.26 -10.93
CA ARG A 9 16.91 -8.04 -12.05
C ARG A 9 15.85 -8.44 -13.06
N ASP A 10 14.62 -8.66 -12.62
CA ASP A 10 13.51 -9.04 -13.48
C ASP A 10 13.14 -7.91 -14.45
N PRO A 11 13.20 -8.12 -15.77
CA PRO A 11 12.83 -7.12 -16.78
C PRO A 11 11.44 -6.50 -16.57
N ALA A 12 10.47 -7.26 -16.05
CA ALA A 12 9.09 -6.80 -15.87
C ALA A 12 8.96 -5.76 -14.73
N THR A 13 9.73 -5.93 -13.65
CA THR A 13 9.68 -5.03 -12.47
C THR A 13 10.80 -3.99 -12.46
N ARG A 14 11.92 -4.27 -13.13
CA ARG A 14 13.18 -3.53 -12.99
C ARG A 14 13.05 -2.03 -13.22
N ASN A 15 12.27 -1.60 -14.21
CA ASN A 15 12.14 -0.18 -14.52
C ASN A 15 11.42 0.57 -13.40
N LEU A 16 10.28 0.06 -12.93
CA LEU A 16 9.58 0.64 -11.78
C LEU A 16 10.44 0.55 -10.52
N PHE A 17 11.07 -0.59 -10.27
CA PHE A 17 11.87 -0.81 -9.07
C PHE A 17 13.01 0.21 -8.94
N LYS A 18 13.64 0.59 -10.05
CA LYS A 18 14.69 1.64 -10.09
C LYS A 18 14.16 3.04 -9.82
N ASN A 19 12.88 3.31 -10.09
CA ASN A 19 12.24 4.59 -9.83
C ASN A 19 11.70 4.66 -8.38
N ARG A 20 12.52 4.24 -7.42
CA ARG A 20 12.21 4.31 -5.98
C ARG A 20 12.50 5.71 -5.46
N ILE A 21 11.54 6.31 -4.78
CA ILE A 21 11.70 7.59 -4.08
C ILE A 21 11.94 7.29 -2.60
N THR A 22 13.13 7.63 -2.12
CA THR A 22 13.59 7.27 -0.76
C THR A 22 13.78 8.46 0.17
N THR A 23 13.57 9.69 -0.30
CA THR A 23 13.81 10.92 0.48
C THR A 23 12.57 11.78 0.56
N LEU A 24 12.43 12.55 1.66
CA LEU A 24 11.33 13.50 1.80
C LEU A 24 11.38 14.59 0.73
N LYS A 25 12.59 14.98 0.29
CA LYS A 25 12.75 15.91 -0.84
C LYS A 25 12.15 15.33 -2.13
N GLY A 26 12.53 14.11 -2.49
CA GLY A 26 11.99 13.45 -3.68
C GLY A 26 10.48 13.23 -3.59
N PHE A 27 9.95 12.92 -2.40
CA PHE A 27 8.51 12.84 -2.19
C PHE A 27 7.83 14.18 -2.47
N ARG A 28 8.38 15.30 -1.99
CA ARG A 28 7.84 16.64 -2.27
C ARG A 28 7.86 17.01 -3.75
N GLU A 29 8.91 16.64 -4.48
CA GLU A 29 9.05 16.92 -5.91
C GLU A 29 7.96 16.25 -6.76
N VAL A 30 7.40 15.13 -6.32
CA VAL A 30 6.36 14.41 -7.07
C VAL A 30 4.93 14.77 -6.67
N LEU A 31 4.72 15.52 -5.57
CA LEU A 31 3.38 15.85 -5.05
C LEU A 31 2.49 16.57 -6.06
N GLU A 32 3.05 17.50 -6.83
CA GLU A 32 2.25 18.37 -7.71
C GLU A 32 1.86 17.70 -9.04
N ASP A 33 2.71 16.80 -9.54
CA ASP A 33 2.59 16.17 -10.87
C ASP A 33 2.17 14.68 -10.81
N SER A 34 1.77 14.20 -9.63
CA SER A 34 1.41 12.79 -9.44
C SER A 34 0.11 12.59 -8.68
N TYR A 35 -0.57 11.50 -9.02
CA TYR A 35 -1.52 10.82 -8.18
C TYR A 35 -0.83 9.73 -7.38
N PHE A 36 -1.47 9.33 -6.28
CA PHE A 36 -0.92 8.34 -5.37
C PHE A 36 -1.89 7.19 -5.21
N LEU A 37 -1.34 5.98 -5.24
CA LEU A 37 -2.08 4.76 -4.93
C LEU A 37 -1.32 3.99 -3.89
N ALA A 38 -1.94 3.78 -2.74
CA ALA A 38 -1.44 2.89 -1.72
C ALA A 38 -1.87 1.45 -2.02
N LEU A 39 -0.93 0.52 -1.89
CA LEU A 39 -1.15 -0.92 -1.99
C LEU A 39 -0.74 -1.57 -0.67
N ASP A 40 -1.58 -2.45 -0.18
CA ASP A 40 -1.28 -3.30 0.99
C ASP A 40 -1.82 -4.71 0.75
N THR A 41 -1.04 -5.72 1.12
CA THR A 41 -1.42 -7.13 0.94
C THR A 41 -1.38 -7.89 2.26
N GLU A 42 -2.44 -8.64 2.53
CA GLU A 42 -2.51 -9.52 3.69
C GLU A 42 -2.40 -10.98 3.27
N HIS A 43 -1.56 -11.72 3.98
CA HIS A 43 -1.21 -13.08 3.64
C HIS A 43 -1.00 -13.98 4.85
N VAL A 44 -1.43 -15.24 4.76
CA VAL A 44 -1.36 -16.21 5.87
C VAL A 44 -0.44 -17.36 5.47
N ALA A 45 0.38 -17.83 6.40
CA ALA A 45 1.21 -19.02 6.19
C ALA A 45 0.33 -20.27 6.30
N ILE A 46 0.43 -21.21 5.34
CA ILE A 46 -0.27 -22.50 5.42
C ILE A 46 0.60 -23.51 6.16
N THR A 47 1.77 -23.85 5.62
CA THR A 47 2.63 -24.91 6.20
C THR A 47 3.98 -24.40 6.69
N SER A 48 4.43 -23.25 6.19
CA SER A 48 5.71 -22.64 6.51
C SER A 48 5.71 -21.15 6.20
N SER A 49 6.73 -20.41 6.68
CA SER A 49 6.89 -18.99 6.34
C SER A 49 7.12 -18.73 4.84
N SER A 50 7.54 -19.76 4.10
CA SER A 50 7.70 -19.72 2.64
C SER A 50 6.43 -20.07 1.87
N ASP A 51 5.46 -20.73 2.50
CA ASP A 51 4.21 -21.20 1.90
C ASP A 51 3.06 -20.34 2.41
N ARG A 52 2.84 -19.20 1.73
CA ARG A 52 1.87 -18.18 2.14
C ARG A 52 0.85 -17.91 1.05
N VAL A 53 -0.39 -17.72 1.47
CA VAL A 53 -1.53 -17.44 0.58
C VAL A 53 -1.96 -16.00 0.76
N LEU A 54 -2.15 -15.32 -0.37
CA LEU A 54 -2.78 -14.00 -0.40
C LEU A 54 -4.24 -14.13 -0.01
N HIS A 55 -4.66 -13.37 0.99
CA HIS A 55 -6.04 -13.37 1.48
C HIS A 55 -6.73 -12.02 1.25
N GLN A 56 -5.96 -10.92 1.15
CA GLN A 56 -6.53 -9.61 0.90
C GLN A 56 -5.59 -8.71 0.14
N VAL A 57 -6.17 -7.84 -0.68
CA VAL A 57 -5.48 -6.73 -1.31
C VAL A 57 -6.27 -5.45 -1.03
N GLY A 58 -5.63 -4.47 -0.42
CA GLY A 58 -6.15 -3.13 -0.22
C GLY A 58 -5.55 -2.16 -1.23
N LEU A 59 -6.40 -1.36 -1.86
CA LEU A 59 -6.02 -0.25 -2.73
C LEU A 59 -6.64 1.03 -2.19
N ALA A 60 -5.86 2.11 -2.13
CA ALA A 60 -6.37 3.44 -1.81
C ALA A 60 -5.78 4.48 -2.76
N PHE A 61 -6.60 5.00 -3.66
CA PHE A 61 -6.23 6.02 -4.62
C PHE A 61 -6.59 7.42 -4.12
N THR A 62 -5.73 8.38 -4.42
CA THR A 62 -6.03 9.80 -4.21
C THR A 62 -5.41 10.67 -5.29
N LYS A 63 -6.14 11.76 -5.64
CA LYS A 63 -5.68 12.79 -6.56
C LYS A 63 -4.83 13.87 -5.88
N THR A 64 -4.97 13.99 -4.56
CA THR A 64 -4.34 15.03 -3.75
C THR A 64 -3.82 14.44 -2.45
N LEU A 65 -2.83 15.11 -1.86
CA LEU A 65 -2.40 14.87 -0.49
C LEU A 65 -2.47 16.19 0.27
N GLU A 66 -3.66 16.76 0.25
CA GLU A 66 -3.98 18.00 0.95
C GLU A 66 -4.56 17.71 2.33
N SER A 67 -4.26 18.60 3.26
CA SER A 67 -4.88 18.59 4.58
C SER A 67 -5.60 19.92 4.75
N ARG A 68 -6.93 19.90 4.67
CA ARG A 68 -7.75 21.09 4.96
C ARG A 68 -7.77 21.42 6.45
N HIS A 69 -7.43 20.45 7.28
CA HIS A 69 -7.27 20.65 8.72
C HIS A 69 -5.88 21.20 9.07
N PRO A 70 -5.81 22.11 10.06
CA PRO A 70 -4.53 22.61 10.54
C PRO A 70 -3.64 21.47 11.05
N PRO A 71 -2.31 21.62 11.00
CA PRO A 71 -1.39 20.67 11.60
C PRO A 71 -1.80 20.41 13.05
N CYS A 72 -1.68 19.16 13.52
CA CYS A 72 -1.89 18.90 14.94
C CYS A 72 -0.92 19.78 15.73
N PRO A 73 -1.39 20.61 16.68
CA PRO A 73 -0.51 21.49 17.43
C PRO A 73 0.62 20.69 18.08
N PRO A 74 1.84 21.26 18.16
CA PRO A 74 2.96 20.62 18.83
C PRO A 74 2.58 20.26 20.27
N ARG A 75 3.10 19.13 20.74
CA ARG A 75 2.72 18.53 22.02
C ARG A 75 3.01 19.48 23.18
N GLU A 76 1.99 20.12 23.73
CA GLU A 76 2.08 20.74 25.05
C GLU A 76 2.11 19.65 26.13
N ARG A 77 3.00 19.83 27.11
CA ARG A 77 3.24 18.83 28.16
C ARG A 77 1.97 18.72 29.04
N GLY A 78 1.25 17.60 28.96
CA GLY A 78 0.05 17.32 29.76
C GLY A 78 -1.29 17.34 29.00
N MET A 79 -1.31 17.73 27.72
CA MET A 79 -2.52 17.63 26.91
C MET A 79 -2.64 16.30 26.18
N MET A 80 -3.86 15.77 26.06
CA MET A 80 -4.16 14.67 25.15
C MET A 80 -3.95 15.13 23.71
N ARG A 81 -3.22 14.33 22.92
CA ARG A 81 -2.97 14.61 21.50
C ARG A 81 -4.32 14.75 20.79
N PRO A 82 -4.57 15.81 20.01
CA PRO A 82 -5.72 15.81 19.11
C PRO A 82 -5.52 14.64 18.12
N VAL A 83 -6.35 13.62 18.26
CA VAL A 83 -6.34 12.46 17.37
C VAL A 83 -7.12 12.87 16.14
N ARG A 84 -6.41 13.25 15.07
CA ARG A 84 -7.05 13.37 13.77
C ARG A 84 -7.55 11.98 13.37
N ARG A 85 -8.85 11.86 13.19
CA ARG A 85 -9.47 10.60 12.77
C ARG A 85 -9.13 10.37 11.31
N LEU A 86 -8.82 9.12 10.97
CA LEU A 86 -8.45 8.72 9.61
C LEU A 86 -9.51 9.12 8.56
N TYR A 87 -10.80 9.08 8.92
CA TYR A 87 -11.87 9.44 8.00
C TYR A 87 -11.77 10.88 7.48
N HIS A 88 -11.31 11.84 8.29
CA HIS A 88 -11.12 13.22 7.83
C HIS A 88 -10.07 13.29 6.72
N PHE A 89 -9.01 12.48 6.83
CA PHE A 89 -7.98 12.44 5.78
C PHE A 89 -8.52 11.83 4.49
N VAL A 90 -9.34 10.77 4.62
CA VAL A 90 -10.03 10.12 3.50
C VAL A 90 -10.98 11.10 2.80
N GLU A 91 -11.79 11.84 3.56
CA GLU A 91 -12.75 12.83 3.05
C GLU A 91 -12.04 14.04 2.42
N ASP A 92 -11.05 14.62 3.11
CA ASP A 92 -10.29 15.79 2.63
C ASP A 92 -9.65 15.54 1.26
N ASN A 93 -9.26 14.30 1.01
CA ASN A 93 -8.56 13.87 -0.21
C ASN A 93 -9.46 13.12 -1.19
N ASN A 94 -10.75 12.98 -0.90
CA ASN A 94 -11.71 12.23 -1.72
C ASN A 94 -11.15 10.87 -2.16
N MET A 95 -10.61 10.11 -1.20
CA MET A 95 -9.90 8.87 -1.51
C MET A 95 -10.87 7.79 -1.99
N GLU A 96 -10.50 7.13 -3.09
CA GLU A 96 -11.19 5.95 -3.60
C GLU A 96 -10.51 4.72 -2.98
N VAL A 97 -11.22 4.00 -2.13
CA VAL A 97 -10.68 2.85 -1.38
C VAL A 97 -11.41 1.58 -1.79
N LEU A 98 -10.64 0.54 -2.12
CA LEU A 98 -11.15 -0.75 -2.56
C LEU A 98 -10.40 -1.87 -1.84
N THR A 99 -11.15 -2.84 -1.32
CA THR A 99 -10.58 -4.04 -0.71
C THR A 99 -11.08 -5.28 -1.44
N PHE A 100 -10.14 -6.10 -1.91
CA PHE A 100 -10.41 -7.42 -2.45
C PHE A 100 -10.17 -8.48 -1.39
N ASN A 101 -11.21 -9.19 -1.01
CA ASN A 101 -11.11 -10.43 -0.25
C ASN A 101 -10.89 -11.58 -1.22
N ILE A 102 -9.78 -12.29 -1.05
CA ILE A 102 -9.43 -13.42 -1.92
C ILE A 102 -10.08 -14.67 -1.35
N ASP A 103 -11.07 -15.17 -2.07
CA ASP A 103 -11.72 -16.43 -1.76
C ASP A 103 -10.75 -17.55 -2.14
N THR A 104 -10.22 -18.22 -1.11
CA THR A 104 -9.44 -19.43 -1.27
C THR A 104 -10.40 -20.63 -1.37
N SER A 105 -10.06 -21.64 -2.16
CA SER A 105 -10.89 -22.85 -2.27
C SER A 105 -11.10 -23.49 -0.90
N GLN A 106 -12.22 -24.20 -0.70
CA GLN A 106 -12.53 -24.89 0.56
C GLN A 106 -11.38 -25.80 1.02
N GLU A 107 -10.69 -26.47 0.10
CA GLU A 107 -9.55 -27.35 0.42
C GLU A 107 -8.34 -26.58 1.00
N LEU A 108 -8.09 -25.37 0.52
CA LEU A 108 -7.04 -24.49 1.03
C LEU A 108 -7.46 -23.85 2.37
N GLY A 109 -8.74 -23.50 2.50
CA GLY A 109 -9.35 -23.08 3.76
C GLY A 109 -9.23 -24.16 4.85
N ASP A 110 -9.47 -25.42 4.49
CA ASP A 110 -9.28 -26.58 5.36
C ASP A 110 -7.80 -26.81 5.72
N GLY A 111 -6.87 -26.57 4.79
CA GLY A 111 -5.43 -26.61 5.04
C GLY A 111 -4.96 -25.55 6.04
N VAL A 112 -5.46 -24.31 5.90
CA VAL A 112 -5.22 -23.19 6.84
C VAL A 112 -5.84 -23.47 8.22
N LEU A 113 -7.01 -24.10 8.27
CA LEU A 113 -7.64 -24.53 9.53
C LEU A 113 -6.83 -25.64 10.23
N ARG A 114 -6.26 -26.59 9.47
CA ARG A 114 -5.48 -27.73 10.01
C ARG A 114 -4.10 -27.34 10.55
N ALA A 115 -3.49 -26.26 10.07
CA ALA A 115 -2.12 -25.87 10.44
C ALA A 115 -2.00 -25.01 11.73
N GLY A 116 -3.08 -24.84 12.49
CA GLY A 116 -3.09 -24.03 13.71
C GLY A 116 -4.23 -23.02 13.80
N GLY A 117 -5.19 -23.08 12.86
CA GLY A 117 -6.41 -22.30 12.92
C GLY A 117 -6.25 -20.85 12.49
N LEU A 118 -7.34 -20.10 12.60
CA LEU A 118 -7.54 -18.67 12.27
C LEU A 118 -6.54 -17.68 12.94
N GLN A 119 -5.48 -18.17 13.58
CA GLN A 119 -4.43 -17.42 14.27
C GLN A 119 -3.52 -16.74 13.26
N GLY A 120 -4.00 -15.65 12.68
CA GLY A 120 -3.31 -14.90 11.62
C GLY A 120 -4.23 -14.39 10.52
N MET A 121 -5.50 -14.82 10.49
CA MET A 121 -6.50 -14.15 9.68
C MET A 121 -6.74 -12.75 10.25
N PRO A 122 -6.57 -11.68 9.46
CA PRO A 122 -6.84 -10.33 9.93
C PRO A 122 -8.27 -10.27 10.46
N ILE A 123 -8.44 -9.83 11.71
CA ILE A 123 -9.78 -9.59 12.27
C ILE A 123 -10.44 -8.55 11.37
N ARG A 124 -11.49 -8.97 10.66
CA ARG A 124 -12.28 -8.09 9.80
C ARG A 124 -12.89 -7.01 10.68
N ARG A 125 -12.40 -5.78 10.54
CA ARG A 125 -12.95 -4.64 11.28
C ARG A 125 -14.18 -4.14 10.52
N PRO A 126 -15.34 -3.96 11.18
CA PRO A 126 -16.58 -3.54 10.53
C PRO A 126 -16.55 -2.09 9.98
N HIS A 127 -15.44 -1.37 10.15
CA HIS A 127 -15.26 0.03 9.78
C HIS A 127 -14.04 0.19 8.86
N ARG A 128 -13.96 -0.65 7.82
CA ARG A 128 -13.10 -0.37 6.67
C ARG A 128 -13.74 0.71 5.83
N PHE A 129 -12.91 1.60 5.29
CA PHE A 129 -13.36 2.63 4.37
C PHE A 129 -13.38 2.04 2.97
N GLY A 130 -14.39 2.42 2.18
CA GLY A 130 -14.47 2.06 0.76
C GLY A 130 -15.29 0.83 0.44
N GLU A 131 -15.15 0.39 -0.82
CA GLU A 131 -15.86 -0.75 -1.37
C GLU A 131 -15.14 -2.06 -1.02
N GLU A 132 -15.90 -3.11 -0.72
CA GLU A 132 -15.37 -4.46 -0.51
C GLU A 132 -15.90 -5.40 -1.59
N ARG A 133 -15.01 -6.21 -2.18
CA ARG A 133 -15.37 -7.24 -3.15
C ARG A 133 -14.71 -8.57 -2.78
N SER A 134 -15.44 -9.67 -2.94
CA SER A 134 -14.89 -11.02 -2.85
C SER A 134 -14.65 -11.58 -4.25
N LEU A 135 -13.50 -12.19 -4.48
CA LEU A 135 -13.13 -12.80 -5.75
C LEU A 135 -12.15 -13.95 -5.57
N TYR A 136 -12.10 -14.88 -6.53
CA TYR A 136 -11.04 -15.88 -6.60
C TYR A 136 -9.73 -15.27 -7.12
N ILE A 137 -8.59 -15.83 -6.67
CA ILE A 137 -7.26 -15.28 -6.96
C ILE A 137 -6.96 -15.14 -8.45
N GLU A 138 -7.53 -16.00 -9.30
CA GLU A 138 -7.36 -15.97 -10.76
C GLU A 138 -8.01 -14.73 -11.39
N ASN A 139 -8.99 -14.12 -10.71
CA ASN A 139 -9.66 -12.91 -11.17
C ASN A 139 -9.02 -11.64 -10.61
N LEU A 140 -8.06 -11.75 -9.68
CA LEU A 140 -7.49 -10.58 -9.01
C LEU A 140 -6.85 -9.59 -9.98
N GLU A 141 -5.99 -10.06 -10.88
CA GLU A 141 -5.29 -9.19 -11.83
C GLU A 141 -6.24 -8.42 -12.75
N PRO A 142 -7.22 -9.05 -13.43
CA PRO A 142 -8.22 -8.32 -14.21
C PRO A 142 -8.90 -7.19 -13.44
N PHE A 143 -9.31 -7.43 -12.20
CA PHE A 143 -9.99 -6.42 -11.38
C PHE A 143 -9.05 -5.28 -10.94
N VAL A 144 -7.80 -5.59 -10.58
CA VAL A 144 -6.80 -4.56 -10.26
C VAL A 144 -6.50 -3.71 -11.50
N VAL A 145 -6.31 -4.34 -12.65
CA VAL A 145 -6.04 -3.64 -13.92
C VAL A 145 -7.23 -2.80 -14.38
N GLU A 146 -8.46 -3.29 -14.20
CA GLU A 146 -9.68 -2.52 -14.49
C GLU A 146 -9.75 -1.26 -13.62
N PHE A 147 -9.54 -1.42 -12.31
CA PHE A 147 -9.50 -0.29 -11.37
C PHE A 147 -8.47 0.76 -11.81
N LEU A 148 -7.23 0.33 -12.07
CA LEU A 148 -6.14 1.20 -12.52
C LEU A 148 -6.44 1.87 -13.88
N SER A 149 -7.12 1.15 -14.78
CA SER A 149 -7.45 1.66 -16.11
C SER A 149 -8.46 2.78 -16.10
N ASN A 150 -9.35 2.80 -15.08
CA ASN A 150 -10.38 3.81 -14.88
C ASN A 150 -9.87 5.06 -14.15
N LEU A 151 -8.64 5.04 -13.62
CA LEU A 151 -8.04 6.21 -12.98
C LEU A 151 -7.72 7.32 -14.01
N PRO A 152 -7.74 8.59 -13.61
CA PRO A 152 -7.33 9.68 -14.50
C PRO A 152 -5.87 9.56 -14.91
N ARG A 153 -5.57 9.93 -16.17
CA ARG A 153 -4.24 9.74 -16.79
C ARG A 153 -3.53 11.04 -17.15
N ASP A 154 -4.04 12.16 -16.67
CA ASP A 154 -3.46 13.49 -16.87
C ASP A 154 -2.20 13.74 -16.02
N LYS A 155 -1.94 12.89 -15.03
CA LYS A 155 -0.75 12.90 -14.19
C LYS A 155 -0.11 11.52 -14.07
N LYS A 156 1.11 11.49 -13.53
CA LYS A 156 1.82 10.25 -13.18
C LYS A 156 1.13 9.53 -12.03
N LEU A 157 1.23 8.21 -11.97
CA LEU A 157 0.74 7.42 -10.83
C LEU A 157 1.93 6.86 -10.03
N VAL A 158 1.96 7.19 -8.74
CA VAL A 158 3.01 6.74 -7.82
C VAL A 158 2.45 5.69 -6.87
N LEU A 159 3.10 4.53 -6.82
CA LEU A 159 2.79 3.46 -5.89
C LEU A 159 3.34 3.80 -4.49
N VAL A 160 2.55 3.61 -3.44
CA VAL A 160 2.94 3.87 -2.06
C VAL A 160 2.68 2.62 -1.21
N GLY A 161 3.60 2.29 -0.33
CA GLY A 161 3.41 1.24 0.67
C GLY A 161 4.32 1.42 1.87
N PHE A 162 4.28 0.49 2.83
CA PHE A 162 5.14 0.50 4.01
C PHE A 162 5.72 -0.89 4.22
N GLY A 163 7.03 -1.04 4.05
CA GLY A 163 7.68 -2.36 4.13
C GLY A 163 7.28 -3.28 2.97
N MET A 164 7.38 -2.78 1.74
CA MET A 164 6.77 -3.38 0.53
C MET A 164 7.36 -4.73 0.06
N GLY A 165 8.16 -5.42 0.86
CA GLY A 165 8.79 -6.69 0.49
C GLY A 165 7.78 -7.77 0.08
N ALA A 166 6.70 -7.89 0.84
CA ALA A 166 5.61 -8.79 0.52
C ALA A 166 4.82 -8.32 -0.70
N ASP A 167 4.43 -7.04 -0.73
CA ASP A 167 3.60 -6.46 -1.79
C ASP A 167 4.28 -6.57 -3.16
N TRP A 168 5.59 -6.37 -3.23
CA TRP A 168 6.36 -6.58 -4.44
C TRP A 168 6.31 -8.01 -4.95
N THR A 169 6.26 -9.00 -4.05
CA THR A 169 6.08 -10.40 -4.43
C THR A 169 4.74 -10.56 -5.15
N TYR A 170 3.64 -10.15 -4.52
CA TYR A 170 2.30 -10.32 -5.08
C TYR A 170 2.07 -9.47 -6.33
N LEU A 171 2.59 -8.24 -6.36
CA LEU A 171 2.59 -7.40 -7.55
C LEU A 171 3.29 -8.09 -8.72
N SER A 172 4.43 -8.75 -8.48
CA SER A 172 5.15 -9.48 -9.54
C SER A 172 4.52 -10.81 -9.94
N THR A 173 3.89 -11.53 -9.01
CA THR A 173 3.42 -12.91 -9.25
C THR A 173 1.94 -13.02 -9.53
N ASN A 174 1.11 -12.14 -8.96
CA ASN A 174 -0.35 -12.25 -8.98
C ASN A 174 -1.03 -11.20 -9.84
N PHE A 175 -0.42 -10.02 -10.02
CA PHE A 175 -0.97 -8.96 -10.87
C PHE A 175 0.12 -8.13 -11.57
N PRO A 176 1.07 -8.76 -12.29
CA PRO A 176 2.17 -8.07 -12.97
C PRO A 176 1.70 -7.04 -14.00
N ALA A 177 0.54 -7.20 -14.62
CA ALA A 177 -0.02 -6.23 -15.56
C ALA A 177 -0.38 -4.88 -14.91
N ALA A 178 -0.42 -4.79 -13.58
CA ALA A 178 -0.56 -3.54 -12.85
C ALA A 178 0.72 -2.70 -12.85
N ILE A 179 1.91 -3.33 -12.93
CA ILE A 179 3.21 -2.66 -12.81
C ILE A 179 3.38 -1.49 -13.80
N PRO A 180 3.03 -1.62 -15.10
CA PRO A 180 3.23 -0.55 -16.07
C PRO A 180 2.41 0.71 -15.83
N PHE A 181 1.40 0.68 -14.94
CA PHE A 181 0.61 1.86 -14.60
C PHE A 181 1.40 2.83 -13.71
N PHE A 182 2.41 2.35 -12.97
CA PHE A 182 3.16 3.17 -12.04
C PHE A 182 4.41 3.76 -12.68
N SER A 183 4.67 5.04 -12.43
CA SER A 183 5.88 5.73 -12.87
C SER A 183 7.03 5.63 -11.86
N ALA A 184 6.68 5.55 -10.58
CA ALA A 184 7.60 5.51 -9.45
C ALA A 184 6.93 4.82 -8.26
N TRP A 185 7.71 4.49 -7.23
CA TRP A 185 7.19 3.94 -5.99
C TRP A 185 7.89 4.48 -4.74
N ILE A 186 7.20 4.44 -3.61
CA ILE A 186 7.66 4.92 -2.30
C ILE A 186 7.43 3.81 -1.27
N ASP A 187 8.50 3.42 -0.57
CA ASP A 187 8.37 2.75 0.73
C ASP A 187 8.43 3.83 1.81
N LEU A 188 7.33 4.03 2.53
CA LEU A 188 7.23 5.03 3.59
C LEU A 188 8.26 4.80 4.70
N GLY A 189 8.77 3.58 4.86
CA GLY A 189 9.90 3.29 5.75
C GLY A 189 11.17 4.08 5.39
N ASP A 190 11.46 4.26 4.10
CA ASP A 190 12.63 5.03 3.66
C ASP A 190 12.49 6.51 4.01
N ILE A 191 11.28 7.05 3.83
CA ILE A 191 10.98 8.45 4.14
C ILE A 191 11.14 8.69 5.65
N VAL A 192 10.68 7.76 6.49
CA VAL A 192 10.89 7.83 7.95
C VAL A 192 12.37 7.81 8.30
N VAL A 193 13.16 6.95 7.64
CA VAL A 193 14.62 6.89 7.84
C VAL A 193 15.28 8.20 7.42
N ASP A 194 14.91 8.78 6.27
CA ASP A 194 15.46 10.06 5.80
C ASP A 194 15.16 11.23 6.75
N ILE A 195 13.92 11.29 7.26
CA ILE A 195 13.50 12.31 8.24
C ILE A 195 14.30 12.18 9.54
N THR A 196 14.46 10.96 10.05
CA THR A 196 15.08 10.71 11.37
C THR A 196 16.62 10.74 11.34
N SER A 197 17.22 10.44 10.18
CA SER A 197 18.67 10.49 9.98
C SER A 197 19.17 11.90 9.63
N SER A 198 18.26 12.82 9.31
CA SER A 198 18.57 14.22 9.04
C SER A 198 18.83 14.98 10.35
N PRO A 199 19.90 15.80 10.45
CA PRO A 199 20.10 16.68 11.60
C PRO A 199 18.89 17.59 11.81
N ALA A 200 18.49 17.81 13.06
CA ALA A 200 17.29 18.56 13.46
C ALA A 200 17.18 20.00 12.89
N SER A 201 18.24 20.54 12.28
CA SER A 201 18.27 21.89 11.68
C SER A 201 17.75 21.98 10.25
N ARG A 202 17.44 20.86 9.55
CA ARG A 202 17.05 20.88 8.13
C ARG A 202 15.56 20.98 7.84
N TYR A 203 14.72 20.88 8.85
CA TYR A 203 13.28 21.06 8.70
C TYR A 203 12.83 22.21 9.61
N PRO A 204 12.56 23.42 9.07
CA PRO A 204 11.77 24.39 9.81
C PRO A 204 10.47 23.70 10.22
N SER A 205 10.13 23.83 11.49
CA SER A 205 8.93 23.29 12.15
C SER A 205 7.78 22.96 11.19
N LEU A 206 7.41 21.67 11.18
CA LEU A 206 6.12 21.17 10.69
C LEU A 206 4.95 21.93 11.32
#